data_AF-C6H275-F1
#
_entry.id   AF-C6H275-F1
#
_cell.length_a   1.000
_cell.length_b   1.000
_cell.length_c   1.000
_cell.angle_alpha   90.00
_cell.angle_beta   90.00
_cell.angle_gamma   90.00
#
_symmetry.space_group_name_H-M   'P 1'
#
loop_
_entity.id
_entity.type
_entity.pdbx_description
1 polymer ?
#
loop_
_entity_poly.entity_id
_entity_poly.type
_entity_poly.pdbx_seq_one_letter_code
_entity_poly.pdbx_strand_id
1 'polypeptide(L)'
;MRRDIGAGPAGGSVVGQGAVLEVEAKLGMLVDRNRGERVRIPALTECVLAKDDPSIRVGFESSMSLAQHRALNDFLNDTVKSSVSQSGTRIPLTYAHKKERDTFYQISSSALPPIIQHHLNPRHKPKVRVTTDQRTGAVLARIIKCRIADLDVYSPRTCLDWRISVNLEMNYEGDISELSLPDEPSSLVGAGAGAPRGGARNKDRMSYRHLAYQIDLTQVATTEDCSNNSQSEFEHELEIEISSAEVRRQGDLALAGDPKNQYEELIKGFVDNIRVLTRAVPER
;
A
#
# COMPACT_ATOMS: atom_id res chain seq x y z
N MET A 1 -12.84 20.69 -5.61
CA MET A 1 -12.07 19.66 -4.89
C MET A 1 -11.56 20.24 -3.56
N ARG A 2 -11.43 19.42 -2.50
CA ARG A 2 -10.88 19.85 -1.19
C ARG A 2 -9.41 20.26 -1.35
N ARG A 3 -9.06 21.50 -0.98
CA ARG A 3 -7.69 22.06 -1.12
C ARG A 3 -6.87 22.03 0.18
N ASP A 4 -7.53 21.67 1.27
CA ASP A 4 -6.98 21.49 2.62
C ASP A 4 -6.14 20.21 2.78
N ILE A 5 -6.20 19.31 1.79
CA ILE A 5 -5.41 18.07 1.75
C ILE A 5 -4.34 18.24 0.67
N GLY A 6 -3.09 17.86 0.94
CA GLY A 6 -1.98 17.84 -0.02
C GLY A 6 -2.02 16.61 -0.95
N ALA A 7 -1.18 16.60 -1.98
CA ALA A 7 -1.03 15.47 -2.89
C ALA A 7 0.44 15.37 -3.34
N GLY A 8 0.99 14.15 -3.30
CA GLY A 8 2.39 13.88 -3.60
C GLY A 8 2.61 12.95 -4.80
N PRO A 9 3.86 12.80 -5.28
CA PRO A 9 4.21 11.77 -6.25
C PRO A 9 4.07 10.36 -5.66
N ALA A 10 3.91 9.33 -6.51
CA ALA A 10 3.91 7.93 -6.07
C ALA A 10 5.21 7.60 -5.32
N GLY A 11 5.10 6.93 -4.17
CA GLY A 11 6.22 6.57 -3.29
C GLY A 11 7.00 7.74 -2.70
N GLY A 12 6.49 8.96 -2.81
CA GLY A 12 7.12 10.15 -2.25
C GLY A 12 6.83 10.30 -0.76
N SER A 13 7.83 10.76 0.00
CA SER A 13 7.59 11.20 1.38
C SER A 13 6.63 12.39 1.41
N VAL A 14 5.81 12.48 2.45
CA VAL A 14 4.95 13.64 2.71
C VAL A 14 5.84 14.90 2.81
N VAL A 15 5.52 15.93 2.01
CA VAL A 15 6.25 17.21 2.02
C VAL A 15 5.36 18.28 2.66
N GLY A 16 5.84 18.91 3.73
CA GLY A 16 5.12 19.95 4.48
C GLY A 16 4.32 19.43 5.67
N GLN A 17 3.57 20.32 6.31
CA GLN A 17 2.86 20.08 7.58
C GLN A 17 1.42 19.56 7.40
N GLY A 18 0.94 19.40 6.16
CA GLY A 18 -0.42 18.98 5.86
C GLY A 18 -0.57 17.47 5.66
N ALA A 19 -1.80 16.97 5.83
CA ALA A 19 -2.16 15.62 5.41
C ALA A 19 -2.14 15.53 3.88
N VAL A 20 -1.52 14.49 3.33
CA VAL A 20 -1.34 14.25 1.90
C VAL A 20 -2.07 12.97 1.50
N LEU A 21 -2.72 12.97 0.33
CA LEU A 21 -3.34 11.77 -0.23
C LEU A 21 -2.28 10.78 -0.71
N GLU A 22 -2.53 9.51 -0.42
CA GLU A 22 -1.87 8.36 -1.01
C GLU A 22 -2.95 7.45 -1.61
N VAL A 23 -2.74 7.00 -2.85
CA VAL A 23 -3.63 6.07 -3.56
C VAL A 23 -2.79 4.88 -3.98
N GLU A 24 -3.12 3.72 -3.42
CA GLU A 24 -2.39 2.47 -3.62
C GLU A 24 -3.35 1.35 -4.01
N ALA A 25 -2.87 0.37 -4.75
CA ALA A 25 -3.51 -0.90 -4.97
C ALA A 25 -2.64 -2.01 -4.38
N LYS A 26 -3.25 -2.99 -3.74
CA LYS A 26 -2.56 -4.18 -3.22
C LYS A 26 -3.08 -5.42 -3.89
N LEU A 27 -2.18 -6.35 -4.22
CA LEU A 27 -2.56 -7.69 -4.66
C LEU A 27 -2.70 -8.61 -3.45
N GLY A 28 -3.71 -9.48 -3.48
CA GLY A 28 -4.02 -10.34 -2.35
C GLY A 28 -5.18 -11.27 -2.61
N MET A 29 -5.88 -11.68 -1.55
CA MET A 29 -7.07 -12.53 -1.66
C MET A 29 -8.26 -11.88 -0.96
N LEU A 30 -9.41 -11.89 -1.63
CA LEU A 30 -10.69 -11.59 -0.98
C LEU A 30 -11.17 -12.85 -0.27
N VAL A 31 -11.34 -12.77 1.04
CA VAL A 31 -11.66 -13.92 1.90
C VAL A 31 -13.06 -13.79 2.47
N ASP A 32 -13.88 -14.81 2.29
CA ASP A 32 -15.19 -14.90 2.95
C ASP A 32 -14.94 -15.15 4.45
N ARG A 33 -15.34 -14.20 5.30
CA ARG A 33 -15.10 -14.28 6.74
C ARG A 33 -15.84 -15.42 7.44
N ASN A 34 -16.88 -15.97 6.81
CA ASN A 34 -17.59 -17.12 7.35
C ASN A 34 -16.87 -18.43 7.05
N ARG A 35 -16.16 -18.51 5.92
CA ARG A 35 -15.52 -19.73 5.41
C ARG A 35 -14.01 -19.76 5.64
N GLY A 36 -13.37 -18.60 5.75
CA GLY A 36 -11.91 -18.49 5.81
C GLY A 36 -11.22 -18.84 4.49
N GLU A 37 -11.96 -18.83 3.37
CA GLU A 37 -11.48 -19.19 2.04
C GLU A 37 -11.66 -18.03 1.07
N ARG A 38 -10.93 -18.07 -0.06
CA ARG A 38 -11.13 -17.10 -1.14
C ARG A 38 -12.59 -17.09 -1.61
N VAL A 39 -13.15 -15.89 -1.74
CA VAL A 39 -14.51 -15.65 -2.20
C VAL A 39 -14.75 -16.32 -3.55
N ARG A 40 -15.92 -16.94 -3.72
CA ARG A 40 -16.39 -17.51 -4.99
C ARG A 40 -17.74 -16.89 -5.34
N ILE A 41 -17.71 -15.92 -6.25
CA ILE A 41 -18.91 -15.26 -6.78
C ILE A 41 -19.17 -15.82 -8.18
N PRO A 42 -20.42 -16.05 -8.59
CA PRO A 42 -20.77 -16.50 -9.94
C PRO A 42 -20.58 -15.38 -10.99
N ALA A 43 -19.35 -14.86 -11.10
CA ALA A 43 -18.91 -13.87 -12.07
C ALA A 43 -17.78 -14.46 -12.93
N LEU A 44 -17.81 -14.18 -14.23
CA LEU A 44 -16.79 -14.68 -15.18
C LEU A 44 -15.67 -13.68 -15.46
N THR A 45 -15.82 -12.45 -14.97
CA THR A 45 -14.93 -11.32 -15.23
C THR A 45 -14.66 -10.56 -13.93
N GLU A 46 -13.63 -9.72 -13.97
CA GLU A 46 -13.29 -8.79 -12.90
C GLU A 46 -14.52 -7.95 -12.50
N CYS A 47 -14.81 -7.84 -11.21
CA CYS A 47 -15.94 -7.05 -10.70
C CYS A 47 -15.66 -6.39 -9.36
N VAL A 48 -16.18 -5.17 -9.19
CA VAL A 48 -16.14 -4.44 -7.92
C VAL A 48 -17.13 -5.05 -6.94
N LEU A 49 -16.70 -5.30 -5.70
CA LEU A 49 -17.58 -5.77 -4.63
C LEU A 49 -18.31 -4.61 -3.96
N ALA A 50 -19.63 -4.77 -3.79
CA ALA A 50 -20.47 -3.83 -3.05
C ALA A 50 -20.30 -4.02 -1.53
N LYS A 51 -19.17 -3.57 -0.98
CA LYS A 51 -18.85 -3.74 0.46
C LYS A 51 -19.87 -3.19 1.44
N ASP A 52 -20.63 -2.18 1.02
CA ASP A 52 -21.65 -1.56 1.86
C ASP A 52 -22.89 -2.46 2.03
N ASP A 53 -23.00 -3.53 1.25
CA ASP A 53 -24.02 -4.55 1.45
C ASP A 53 -23.68 -5.40 2.69
N PRO A 54 -24.52 -5.37 3.75
CA PRO A 54 -24.28 -6.12 4.99
C PRO A 54 -24.23 -7.65 4.81
N SER A 55 -24.74 -8.17 3.70
CA SER A 55 -24.66 -9.60 3.36
C SER A 55 -23.26 -10.01 2.88
N ILE A 56 -22.45 -9.06 2.42
CA ILE A 56 -21.10 -9.29 1.89
C ILE A 56 -20.08 -9.16 3.02
N ARG A 57 -19.78 -10.29 3.69
CA ARG A 57 -18.78 -10.38 4.77
C ARG A 57 -17.41 -10.77 4.25
N VAL A 58 -16.77 -9.85 3.54
CA VAL A 58 -15.47 -10.09 2.90
C VAL A 58 -14.34 -9.36 3.62
N GLY A 59 -13.24 -10.09 3.89
CA GLY A 59 -11.95 -9.55 4.27
C GLY A 59 -11.01 -9.48 3.07
N PHE A 60 -9.92 -8.74 3.20
CA PHE A 60 -8.84 -8.74 2.21
C PHE A 60 -7.53 -9.05 2.92
N GLU A 61 -6.84 -10.07 2.40
CA GLU A 61 -5.54 -10.52 2.87
C GLU A 61 -4.49 -10.07 1.85
N SER A 62 -3.67 -9.11 2.25
CA SER A 62 -2.58 -8.56 1.43
C SER A 62 -1.37 -9.47 1.54
N SER A 63 -1.40 -10.62 0.87
CA SER A 63 -0.30 -11.58 0.92
C SER A 63 -0.28 -12.49 -0.31
N MET A 64 0.91 -12.97 -0.67
CA MET A 64 1.14 -13.98 -1.71
C MET A 64 2.19 -15.00 -1.28
N SER A 65 2.35 -16.10 -2.00
CA SER A 65 3.40 -17.06 -1.68
C SER A 65 4.79 -16.52 -2.05
N LEU A 66 5.84 -17.05 -1.42
CA LEU A 66 7.23 -16.72 -1.79
C LEU A 66 7.52 -17.00 -3.28
N ALA A 67 6.96 -18.06 -3.84
CA ALA A 67 7.12 -18.40 -5.25
C ALA A 67 6.46 -17.34 -6.16
N GLN A 68 5.25 -16.88 -5.82
CA GLN A 68 4.56 -15.80 -6.53
C GLN A 68 5.34 -14.48 -6.45
N HIS A 69 5.82 -14.14 -5.27
CA HIS A 69 6.65 -12.94 -5.04
C HIS A 69 7.95 -12.98 -5.85
N ARG A 70 8.65 -14.13 -5.88
CA ARG A 70 9.86 -14.32 -6.71
C ARG A 70 9.56 -14.17 -8.20
N ALA A 71 8.49 -14.80 -8.69
CA ALA A 71 8.12 -14.71 -10.10
C ALA A 71 7.84 -13.26 -10.54
N LEU A 72 7.16 -12.47 -9.69
CA LEU A 72 6.92 -11.04 -9.94
C LEU A 72 8.20 -10.21 -9.89
N ASN A 73 9.11 -10.51 -8.96
CA ASN A 73 10.42 -9.85 -8.90
C ASN A 73 11.22 -10.09 -10.18
N ASP A 74 11.27 -11.34 -10.67
CA ASP A 74 11.97 -11.70 -11.90
C ASP A 74 11.34 -10.99 -13.11
N PHE A 75 10.00 -11.00 -13.21
CA PHE A 75 9.25 -10.29 -14.24
C PHE A 75 9.56 -8.78 -14.26
N LEU A 76 9.56 -8.12 -13.10
CA LEU A 76 9.84 -6.69 -12.99
C LEU A 76 11.32 -6.37 -13.31
N ASN A 77 12.26 -7.19 -12.84
CA ASN A 77 13.68 -7.04 -13.16
C ASN A 77 13.94 -7.18 -14.67
N ASP A 78 13.30 -8.14 -15.33
CA ASP A 78 13.42 -8.29 -16.78
C ASP A 78 12.76 -7.13 -17.54
N THR A 79 11.64 -6.60 -17.02
CA THR A 79 10.99 -5.40 -17.55
C THR A 79 11.91 -4.17 -17.44
N VAL A 80 12.61 -4.00 -16.32
CA VAL A 80 13.62 -2.92 -16.15
C VAL A 80 14.73 -3.07 -17.18
N LYS A 81 15.35 -4.26 -17.28
CA LYS A 81 16.43 -4.52 -18.26
C LYS A 81 15.98 -4.22 -19.70
N SER A 82 14.78 -4.65 -20.06
CA SER A 82 14.20 -4.43 -21.40
C SER A 82 13.94 -2.95 -21.68
N SER A 83 13.48 -2.19 -20.68
CA SER A 83 13.22 -0.76 -20.85
C SER A 83 14.50 0.07 -21.07
N VAL A 84 15.61 -0.37 -20.47
CA VAL A 84 16.92 0.29 -20.61
C VAL A 84 17.60 -0.08 -21.93
N SER A 85 17.49 -1.34 -22.37
CA SER A 85 18.11 -1.80 -23.63
C SER A 85 17.43 -1.24 -24.88
N GLN A 86 16.15 -0.83 -24.77
CA GLN A 86 15.39 -0.18 -25.84
C GLN A 86 15.42 1.35 -25.70
N SER A 87 16.59 1.91 -25.39
CA SER A 87 16.76 3.34 -25.20
C SER A 87 16.36 4.12 -26.48
N GLY A 88 15.47 5.11 -26.30
CA GLY A 88 14.94 5.94 -27.39
C GLY A 88 13.55 5.55 -27.90
N THR A 89 13.07 4.33 -27.65
CA THR A 89 11.69 3.92 -27.99
C THR A 89 10.82 3.68 -26.76
N ARG A 90 11.43 3.39 -25.60
CA ARG A 90 10.74 3.24 -24.32
C ARG A 90 11.24 4.25 -23.29
N ILE A 91 10.34 4.63 -22.39
CA ILE A 91 10.70 5.39 -21.18
C ILE A 91 11.28 4.37 -20.18
N PRO A 92 12.50 4.61 -19.64
CA PRO A 92 13.15 3.65 -18.77
C PRO A 92 12.45 3.56 -17.41
N LEU A 93 12.39 2.35 -16.87
CA LEU A 93 12.01 2.11 -15.49
C LEU A 93 13.21 2.37 -14.57
N THR A 94 12.94 2.87 -13.38
CA THR A 94 13.96 3.03 -12.33
C THR A 94 13.75 2.00 -11.22
N TYR A 95 14.83 1.56 -10.59
CA TYR A 95 14.83 0.53 -9.55
C TYR A 95 15.57 1.03 -8.31
N ALA A 96 15.04 0.72 -7.13
CA ALA A 96 15.68 0.94 -5.85
C ALA A 96 15.41 -0.25 -4.92
N HIS A 97 16.39 -0.60 -4.08
CA HIS A 97 16.27 -1.66 -3.09
C HIS A 97 16.52 -1.07 -1.70
N LYS A 98 15.53 -1.17 -0.82
CA LYS A 98 15.55 -0.55 0.51
C LYS A 98 15.34 -1.60 1.59
N LYS A 99 16.11 -1.48 2.68
CA LYS A 99 15.94 -2.29 3.90
C LYS A 99 15.57 -1.38 5.04
N GLU A 100 14.32 -1.46 5.47
CA GLU A 100 13.68 -0.49 6.36
C GLU A 100 13.13 -1.20 7.60
N ARG A 101 13.10 -0.52 8.74
CA ARG A 101 12.47 -0.99 9.97
C ARG A 101 11.36 -0.02 10.34
N ASP A 102 10.12 -0.51 10.38
CA ASP A 102 8.96 0.26 10.83
C ASP A 102 8.68 -0.01 12.30
N THR A 103 8.69 1.03 13.14
CA THR A 103 8.30 0.97 14.55
C THR A 103 7.02 1.79 14.76
N PHE A 104 6.11 1.31 15.60
CA PHE A 104 4.78 1.93 15.80
C PHE A 104 4.63 2.41 17.24
N TYR A 105 4.29 3.68 17.39
CA TYR A 105 4.07 4.33 18.67
C TYR A 105 2.62 4.79 18.77
N GLN A 106 2.03 4.69 19.96
CA GLN A 106 0.66 5.16 20.19
C GLN A 106 0.66 6.67 20.39
N ILE A 107 -0.37 7.35 19.86
CA ILE A 107 -0.60 8.78 20.08
C ILE A 107 -2.05 9.02 20.53
N SER A 108 -2.28 10.09 21.30
CA SER A 108 -3.65 10.51 21.62
C SER A 108 -4.36 11.02 20.38
N SER A 109 -5.64 10.66 20.20
CA SER A 109 -6.46 11.21 19.11
C SER A 109 -6.62 12.72 19.21
N SER A 110 -6.65 13.29 20.43
CA SER A 110 -6.77 14.73 20.67
C SER A 110 -5.53 15.53 20.22
N ALA A 111 -4.37 14.87 20.08
CA ALA A 111 -3.14 15.50 19.62
C ALA A 111 -3.06 15.59 18.08
N LEU A 112 -4.02 15.00 17.36
CA LEU A 112 -4.03 14.97 15.91
C LEU A 112 -4.86 16.12 15.32
N PRO A 113 -4.55 16.62 14.11
CA PRO A 113 -5.38 17.65 13.48
C PRO A 113 -6.80 17.16 13.17
N PRO A 114 -7.81 18.05 13.12
CA PRO A 114 -9.22 17.67 12.89
C PRO A 114 -9.44 16.82 11.63
N ILE A 115 -8.68 17.08 10.56
CA ILE A 115 -8.77 16.31 9.31
C ILE A 115 -8.40 14.84 9.50
N ILE A 116 -7.37 14.55 10.33
CA ILE A 116 -7.00 13.18 10.67
C ILE A 116 -8.01 12.57 11.63
N GLN A 117 -8.40 13.32 12.68
CA GLN A 117 -9.38 12.86 13.68
C GLN A 117 -10.68 12.37 13.03
N HIS A 118 -11.18 13.09 12.01
CA HIS A 118 -12.41 12.75 11.30
C HIS A 118 -12.33 11.39 10.57
N HIS A 119 -11.13 10.96 10.17
CA HIS A 119 -10.90 9.72 9.43
C HIS A 119 -10.30 8.60 10.29
N LEU A 120 -10.18 8.79 11.61
CA LEU A 120 -9.75 7.72 12.51
C LEU A 120 -10.82 6.65 12.60
N ASN A 121 -10.40 5.39 12.58
CA ASN A 121 -11.29 4.28 12.88
C ASN A 121 -11.55 4.25 14.39
N PRO A 122 -12.80 4.37 14.87
CA PRO A 122 -13.11 4.41 16.30
C PRO A 122 -12.68 3.15 17.08
N ARG A 123 -12.45 2.03 16.38
CA ARG A 123 -12.01 0.76 16.98
C ARG A 123 -10.49 0.67 17.15
N HIS A 124 -9.73 1.60 16.60
CA HIS A 124 -8.26 1.55 16.62
C HIS A 124 -7.66 2.84 17.17
N LYS A 125 -6.70 2.69 18.09
CA LYS A 125 -5.90 3.81 18.58
C LYS A 125 -4.97 4.29 17.44
N PRO A 126 -4.87 5.61 17.20
CA PRO A 126 -3.98 6.13 16.18
C PRO A 126 -2.52 5.92 16.57
N LYS A 127 -1.66 5.85 15.55
CA LYS A 127 -0.25 5.52 15.72
C LYS A 127 0.63 6.40 14.85
N VAL A 128 1.82 6.67 15.36
CA VAL A 128 2.94 7.20 14.58
C VAL A 128 3.79 6.02 14.13
N ARG A 129 4.00 5.92 12.82
CA ARG A 129 4.97 5.00 12.22
C ARG A 129 6.29 5.73 12.05
N VAL A 130 7.35 5.19 12.64
CA VAL A 130 8.72 5.65 12.44
C VAL A 130 9.43 4.61 11.57
N THR A 131 9.92 5.05 10.42
CA THR A 131 10.66 4.21 9.47
C THR A 131 12.14 4.56 9.55
N THR A 132 12.99 3.55 9.76
CA THR A 132 14.44 3.70 9.92
C THR A 132 15.17 2.84 8.90
N ASP A 133 16.25 3.35 8.30
CA ASP A 133 17.13 2.57 7.43
C ASP A 133 17.92 1.54 8.27
N GLN A 134 17.82 0.26 7.93
CA GLN A 134 18.41 -0.81 8.75
C GLN A 134 19.95 -0.79 8.74
N ARG A 135 20.56 -0.26 7.68
CA ARG A 135 22.03 -0.25 7.53
C ARG A 135 22.66 0.88 8.33
N THR A 136 22.05 2.06 8.34
CA THR A 136 22.61 3.28 8.91
C THR A 136 21.97 3.69 10.23
N GLY A 137 20.78 3.17 10.55
CA GLY A 137 19.99 3.60 11.71
C GLY A 137 19.36 4.99 11.54
N ALA A 138 19.46 5.60 10.35
CA ALA A 138 18.89 6.90 10.08
C ALA A 138 17.36 6.84 10.02
N VAL A 139 16.67 7.77 10.69
CA VAL A 139 15.22 7.91 10.58
C VAL A 139 14.87 8.49 9.21
N LEU A 140 14.16 7.73 8.39
CA LEU A 140 13.75 8.09 7.04
C LEU A 140 12.43 8.84 7.02
N ALA A 141 11.47 8.43 7.86
CA ALA A 141 10.15 9.02 7.91
C ALA A 141 9.49 8.84 9.28
N ARG A 142 8.60 9.77 9.62
CA ARG A 142 7.74 9.74 10.80
C ARG A 142 6.35 10.16 10.35
N ILE A 143 5.41 9.24 10.27
CA ILE A 143 4.10 9.54 9.71
C ILE A 143 2.95 9.03 10.56
N ILE A 144 1.81 9.68 10.42
CA ILE A 144 0.50 9.21 10.83
C ILE A 144 -0.27 8.88 9.55
N LYS A 145 -0.84 7.68 9.48
CA LYS A 145 -1.59 7.17 8.33
C LYS A 145 -3.02 6.83 8.74
N CYS A 146 -4.02 7.31 8.01
CA CYS A 146 -5.41 6.90 8.19
C CYS A 146 -6.08 6.54 6.86
N ARG A 147 -6.88 5.48 6.88
CA ARG A 147 -7.64 4.98 5.73
C ARG A 147 -8.86 5.86 5.50
N ILE A 148 -9.06 6.33 4.27
CA ILE A 148 -10.25 7.09 3.85
C ILE A 148 -11.28 6.17 3.22
N ALA A 149 -10.85 5.36 2.25
CA ALA A 149 -11.75 4.54 1.45
C ALA A 149 -11.03 3.30 0.90
N ASP A 150 -11.81 2.28 0.59
CA ASP A 150 -11.36 1.06 -0.07
C ASP A 150 -12.31 0.65 -1.19
N LEU A 151 -11.75 0.11 -2.27
CA LEU A 151 -12.48 -0.54 -3.37
C LEU A 151 -11.90 -1.95 -3.55
N ASP A 152 -12.71 -2.98 -3.31
CA ASP A 152 -12.29 -4.37 -3.55
C ASP A 152 -12.76 -4.85 -4.90
N VAL A 153 -11.87 -5.54 -5.60
CA VAL A 153 -12.14 -6.08 -6.92
C VAL A 153 -11.82 -7.56 -6.94
N TYR A 154 -12.86 -8.35 -7.20
CA TYR A 154 -12.79 -9.78 -7.40
C TYR A 154 -12.32 -10.08 -8.82
N SER A 155 -11.32 -10.95 -8.96
CA SER A 155 -10.75 -11.32 -10.26
C SER A 155 -10.78 -12.84 -10.45
N PRO A 156 -11.87 -13.41 -11.01
CA PRO A 156 -12.07 -14.86 -11.09
C PRO A 156 -11.11 -15.60 -12.03
N ARG A 157 -10.45 -14.87 -12.95
CA ARG A 157 -9.52 -15.44 -13.94
C ARG A 157 -8.04 -15.32 -13.56
N THR A 158 -7.77 -14.92 -12.33
CA THR A 158 -6.41 -14.82 -11.77
C THR A 158 -6.38 -15.47 -10.40
N CYS A 159 -5.19 -15.86 -9.93
CA CYS A 159 -5.03 -16.48 -8.61
C CYS A 159 -5.10 -15.48 -7.45
N LEU A 160 -4.95 -14.18 -7.73
CA LEU A 160 -5.09 -13.08 -6.78
C LEU A 160 -6.22 -12.13 -7.18
N ASP A 161 -6.84 -11.53 -6.17
CA ASP A 161 -7.73 -10.38 -6.22
C ASP A 161 -6.93 -9.09 -5.91
N TRP A 162 -7.59 -7.93 -5.95
CA TRP A 162 -6.92 -6.68 -5.61
C TRP A 162 -7.82 -5.67 -4.91
N ARG A 163 -7.21 -4.80 -4.11
CA ARG A 163 -7.86 -3.73 -3.36
C ARG A 163 -7.19 -2.40 -3.68
N ILE A 164 -7.96 -1.41 -4.10
CA ILE A 164 -7.52 -0.01 -4.09
C ILE A 164 -7.81 0.58 -2.71
N SER A 165 -6.82 1.22 -2.11
CA SER A 165 -6.91 1.93 -0.85
C SER A 165 -6.56 3.40 -1.06
N VAL A 166 -7.36 4.29 -0.48
CA VAL A 166 -7.05 5.73 -0.40
C VAL A 166 -6.76 6.07 1.04
N ASN A 167 -5.59 6.62 1.31
CA ASN A 167 -5.13 6.98 2.65
C ASN A 167 -4.80 8.49 2.72
N LEU A 168 -4.85 9.03 3.95
CA LEU A 168 -4.11 10.25 4.29
C LEU A 168 -2.84 9.86 5.01
N GLU A 169 -1.73 10.47 4.62
CA GLU A 169 -0.46 10.43 5.33
C GLU A 169 -0.07 11.84 5.77
N MET A 170 0.40 11.97 7.02
CA MET A 170 0.81 13.25 7.57
C MET A 170 2.13 13.06 8.31
N ASN A 171 3.08 13.99 8.14
CA ASN A 171 4.31 13.98 8.92
C ASN A 171 4.01 14.19 10.41
N TYR A 172 4.73 13.46 11.26
CA TYR A 172 4.73 13.67 12.70
C TYR A 172 5.99 14.45 13.10
N GLU A 173 5.77 15.70 13.50
CA GLU A 173 6.83 16.65 13.90
C GLU A 173 7.08 16.67 15.41
N GLY A 174 6.26 15.96 16.20
CA GLY A 174 6.45 15.89 17.65
C GLY A 174 7.67 15.04 18.05
N ASP A 175 8.03 15.09 19.33
CA ASP A 175 9.08 14.22 19.84
C ASP A 175 8.57 12.77 19.91
N ILE A 176 9.40 11.83 19.45
CA ILE A 176 9.12 10.39 19.54
C ILE A 176 9.37 9.91 20.98
N SER A 177 10.27 10.56 21.72
CA SER A 177 10.62 10.15 23.10
C SER A 177 9.44 10.25 24.06
N GLU A 178 8.48 11.12 23.75
CA GLU A 178 7.25 11.34 24.52
C GLU A 178 6.13 10.35 24.16
N LEU A 179 6.31 9.55 23.10
CA LEU A 179 5.32 8.56 22.67
C LEU A 179 5.51 7.23 23.37
N SER A 180 4.40 6.59 23.73
CA SER A 180 4.44 5.25 24.32
C SER A 180 4.41 4.17 23.25
N LEU A 181 5.12 3.08 23.51
CA LEU A 181 4.87 1.82 22.80
C LEU A 181 3.46 1.33 23.16
N PRO A 182 2.77 0.60 22.27
CA PRO A 182 1.44 0.07 22.57
C PRO A 182 1.48 -0.86 23.78
N ASP A 183 0.63 -0.59 24.78
CA ASP A 183 0.55 -1.39 26.03
C ASP A 183 0.11 -2.84 25.79
N GLU A 184 -0.57 -3.12 24.66
CA GLU A 184 -1.16 -4.41 24.33
C GLU A 184 -0.93 -4.79 22.84
N PRO A 185 -0.31 -5.95 22.54
CA PRO A 185 -0.01 -6.37 21.17
C PRO A 185 -1.24 -6.57 20.27
N SER A 186 -2.43 -6.73 20.86
CA SER A 186 -3.71 -6.97 20.16
C SER A 186 -4.39 -5.70 19.64
N SER A 187 -3.95 -4.51 20.07
CA SER A 187 -4.51 -3.21 19.62
C SER A 187 -3.98 -2.75 18.24
N LEU A 188 -3.27 -3.64 17.53
CA LEU A 188 -2.57 -3.40 16.27
C LEU A 188 -3.32 -3.74 14.99
N VAL A 189 -4.60 -4.13 15.09
CA VAL A 189 -5.47 -4.52 13.97
C VAL A 189 -5.86 -3.33 13.09
N GLY A 190 -4.89 -2.64 12.47
CA GLY A 190 -5.14 -1.53 11.54
C GLY A 190 -4.26 -1.55 10.30
N ALA A 191 -3.35 -2.53 10.18
CA ALA A 191 -2.42 -2.65 9.07
C ALA A 191 -2.48 -4.07 8.49
N GLY A 192 -3.50 -4.37 7.68
CA GLY A 192 -3.64 -5.64 6.98
C GLY A 192 -3.94 -6.84 7.89
N ALA A 193 -4.56 -7.87 7.31
CA ALA A 193 -4.59 -9.20 7.92
C ALA A 193 -3.15 -9.75 7.85
N GLY A 194 -2.46 -9.81 8.99
CA GLY A 194 -1.06 -10.25 9.06
C GLY A 194 -0.15 -9.51 10.06
N ALA A 195 -0.52 -8.31 10.52
CA ALA A 195 0.37 -7.49 11.34
C ALA A 195 0.94 -8.23 12.58
N PRO A 196 2.28 -8.32 12.75
CA PRO A 196 2.90 -8.81 13.96
C PRO A 196 2.31 -8.18 15.22
N ARG A 197 2.06 -9.06 16.19
CA ARG A 197 1.68 -8.72 17.56
C ARG A 197 2.80 -7.90 18.21
N GLY A 198 2.68 -6.59 18.22
CA GLY A 198 3.42 -5.69 19.11
C GLY A 198 4.79 -5.22 18.63
N GLY A 199 5.35 -5.82 17.58
CA GLY A 199 6.76 -5.64 17.20
C GLY A 199 7.01 -4.62 16.11
N ALA A 200 8.27 -4.19 16.01
CA ALA A 200 8.74 -3.50 14.83
C ALA A 200 8.80 -4.48 13.65
N ARG A 201 8.60 -3.94 12.44
CA ARG A 201 8.57 -4.72 11.20
C ARG A 201 9.82 -4.46 10.40
N ASN A 202 10.61 -5.50 10.17
CA ASN A 202 11.72 -5.43 9.23
C ASN A 202 11.18 -5.67 7.82
N LYS A 203 11.43 -4.72 6.92
CA LYS A 203 10.96 -4.70 5.54
C LYS A 203 12.15 -4.77 4.59
N ASP A 204 12.05 -5.66 3.61
CA ASP A 204 12.94 -5.73 2.47
C ASP A 204 12.13 -5.39 1.21
N ARG A 205 12.40 -4.23 0.60
CA ARG A 205 11.54 -3.63 -0.41
C ARG A 205 12.29 -3.38 -1.72
N MET A 206 11.79 -3.99 -2.78
CA MET A 206 12.19 -3.73 -4.16
C MET A 206 11.18 -2.78 -4.79
N SER A 207 11.62 -1.55 -5.06
CA SER A 207 10.81 -0.47 -5.61
C SER A 207 11.13 -0.24 -7.08
N TYR A 208 10.09 -0.25 -7.91
CA TYR A 208 10.16 0.02 -9.34
C TYR A 208 9.31 1.25 -9.65
N ARG A 209 9.84 2.20 -10.41
CA ARG A 209 9.11 3.42 -10.76
C ARG A 209 9.09 3.67 -12.25
N HIS A 210 7.91 3.97 -12.76
CA HIS A 210 7.64 4.25 -14.17
C HIS A 210 6.55 5.31 -14.30
N LEU A 211 6.86 6.44 -14.95
CA LEU A 211 5.93 7.56 -15.12
C LEU A 211 5.34 8.04 -13.77
N ALA A 212 4.01 8.01 -13.65
CA ALA A 212 3.25 8.41 -12.46
C ALA A 212 3.05 7.26 -11.46
N TYR A 213 3.66 6.09 -11.68
CA TYR A 213 3.40 4.88 -10.92
C TYR A 213 4.65 4.38 -10.20
N GLN A 214 4.44 3.78 -9.02
CA GLN A 214 5.44 3.01 -8.30
C GLN A 214 4.88 1.61 -8.03
N ILE A 215 5.74 0.60 -8.10
CA ILE A 215 5.42 -0.80 -7.79
C ILE A 215 6.41 -1.24 -6.73
N ASP A 216 5.93 -1.66 -5.58
CA ASP A 216 6.73 -2.10 -4.44
C ASP A 216 6.47 -3.58 -4.15
N LEU A 217 7.51 -4.39 -4.28
CA LEU A 217 7.54 -5.77 -3.78
C LEU A 217 8.18 -5.75 -2.39
N THR A 218 7.42 -6.13 -1.36
CA THR A 218 7.88 -6.00 0.02
C THR A 218 7.80 -7.35 0.73
N GLN A 219 8.93 -7.78 1.29
CA GLN A 219 8.98 -8.88 2.24
C GLN A 219 9.00 -8.31 3.67
N VAL A 220 8.09 -8.76 4.52
CA VAL A 220 7.92 -8.29 5.89
C VAL A 220 8.17 -9.45 6.86
N ALA A 221 9.09 -9.29 7.81
CA ALA A 221 9.29 -10.27 8.87
C ALA A 221 8.16 -10.17 9.92
N THR A 222 7.47 -11.27 10.21
CA THR A 222 6.31 -11.28 11.13
C THR A 222 6.65 -11.65 12.59
N THR A 223 7.90 -12.02 12.89
CA THR A 223 8.35 -12.34 14.26
C THR A 223 9.73 -11.75 14.55
N GLU A 224 9.92 -11.15 15.73
CA GLU A 224 11.23 -10.63 16.18
C GLU A 224 12.16 -11.73 16.76
N ASP A 225 11.66 -12.95 16.97
CA ASP A 225 12.42 -14.04 17.59
C ASP A 225 13.43 -14.68 16.62
N CYS A 226 14.61 -14.07 16.52
CA CYS A 226 15.82 -14.66 15.94
C CYS A 226 16.50 -15.69 16.87
N SER A 227 15.84 -16.17 17.93
CA SER A 227 16.41 -17.13 18.88
C SER A 227 15.77 -18.50 18.75
N ASN A 228 16.52 -19.41 18.14
CA ASN A 228 16.39 -20.86 18.23
C ASN A 228 15.15 -21.51 17.60
N ASN A 229 15.30 -21.77 16.29
CA ASN A 229 14.70 -22.90 15.57
C ASN A 229 13.20 -22.81 15.21
N SER A 230 12.87 -21.92 14.28
CA SER A 230 11.70 -22.06 13.38
C SER A 230 11.86 -21.05 12.24
N GLN A 231 11.59 -21.46 11.00
CA GLN A 231 11.65 -20.60 9.81
C GLN A 231 10.95 -19.27 10.10
N SER A 232 11.67 -18.14 10.00
CA SER A 232 11.04 -16.82 10.10
C SER A 232 9.90 -16.77 9.09
N GLU A 233 8.68 -16.61 9.57
CA GLU A 233 7.53 -16.47 8.67
C GLU A 233 7.60 -15.06 8.07
N PHE A 234 7.55 -15.01 6.75
CA PHE A 234 7.61 -13.75 6.00
C PHE A 234 6.30 -13.55 5.29
N GLU A 235 5.77 -12.34 5.38
CA GLU A 235 4.71 -11.88 4.51
C GLU A 235 5.31 -11.31 3.24
N HIS A 236 4.67 -11.62 2.12
CA HIS A 236 5.07 -11.15 0.81
C HIS A 236 3.94 -10.31 0.23
N GLU A 237 4.20 -9.03 0.02
CA GLU A 237 3.23 -8.05 -0.44
C GLU A 237 3.66 -7.48 -1.79
N LEU A 238 2.67 -7.12 -2.62
CA LEU A 238 2.89 -6.26 -3.78
C LEU A 238 1.91 -5.09 -3.73
N GLU A 239 2.47 -3.89 -3.80
CA GLU A 239 1.74 -2.62 -3.79
C GLU A 239 2.01 -1.88 -5.12
N ILE A 240 0.98 -1.25 -5.68
CA ILE A 240 1.09 -0.35 -6.83
C ILE A 240 0.54 1.01 -6.40
N GLU A 241 1.33 2.05 -6.50
CA GLU A 241 0.93 3.41 -6.15
C GLU A 241 0.81 4.28 -7.40
N ILE A 242 -0.13 5.23 -7.36
CA ILE A 242 -0.28 6.28 -8.35
C ILE A 242 0.02 7.65 -7.74
N SER A 243 0.65 8.53 -8.51
CA SER A 243 0.94 9.91 -8.12
C SER A 243 -0.35 10.66 -7.81
N SER A 244 -0.65 10.85 -6.54
CA SER A 244 -1.82 11.62 -6.09
C SER A 244 -1.74 13.07 -6.58
N ALA A 245 -0.53 13.62 -6.74
CA ALA A 245 -0.31 14.95 -7.32
C ALA A 245 -0.76 15.02 -8.78
N GLU A 246 -0.46 13.96 -9.55
CA GLU A 246 -0.88 13.84 -10.94
C GLU A 246 -2.40 13.62 -11.04
N VAL A 247 -2.95 12.74 -10.19
CA VAL A 247 -4.39 12.49 -10.08
C VAL A 247 -5.14 13.79 -9.80
N ARG A 248 -4.66 14.59 -8.85
CA ARG A 248 -5.24 15.90 -8.54
C ARG A 248 -5.14 16.83 -9.73
N ARG A 249 -3.95 17.01 -10.30
CA ARG A 249 -3.73 17.96 -11.40
C ARG A 249 -4.63 17.62 -12.59
N GLN A 250 -4.65 16.37 -13.02
CA GLN A 250 -5.48 15.93 -14.15
C GLN A 250 -6.96 15.95 -13.81
N GLY A 251 -7.33 15.65 -12.57
CA GLY A 251 -8.71 15.73 -12.09
C GLY A 251 -9.25 17.17 -12.07
N ASP A 252 -8.44 18.14 -11.64
CA ASP A 252 -8.81 19.55 -11.68
C ASP A 252 -9.01 20.05 -13.12
N LEU A 253 -8.16 19.61 -14.07
CA LEU A 253 -8.32 19.91 -15.50
C LEU A 253 -9.60 19.26 -16.08
N ALA A 254 -9.87 18.01 -15.73
CA ALA A 254 -11.08 17.30 -16.16
C ALA A 254 -12.36 17.98 -15.63
N LEU A 255 -12.36 18.40 -14.36
CA LEU A 255 -13.47 19.16 -13.76
C LEU A 255 -13.68 20.53 -14.42
N ALA A 256 -12.60 21.15 -14.90
CA ALA A 256 -12.68 22.40 -15.66
C ALA A 256 -13.12 22.20 -17.13
N GLY A 257 -13.30 20.95 -17.57
CA GLY A 257 -13.66 20.61 -18.94
C GLY A 257 -12.52 20.83 -19.95
N ASP A 258 -11.26 20.86 -19.50
CA ASP A 258 -10.12 21.02 -20.39
C ASP A 258 -9.98 19.76 -21.27
N PRO A 259 -10.10 19.85 -22.60
CA PRO A 259 -10.00 18.69 -23.48
C PRO A 259 -8.60 18.05 -23.53
N LYS A 260 -7.57 18.71 -22.98
CA LYS A 260 -6.20 18.19 -22.88
C LYS A 260 -5.95 17.41 -21.59
N ASN A 261 -6.94 17.33 -20.69
CA ASN A 261 -6.79 16.52 -19.49
C ASN A 261 -6.50 15.05 -19.85
N GLN A 262 -5.73 14.38 -19.00
CA GLN A 262 -5.38 12.98 -19.14
C GLN A 262 -5.86 12.17 -17.94
N TYR A 263 -6.94 12.60 -17.28
CA TYR A 263 -7.40 11.96 -16.04
C TYR A 263 -7.79 10.50 -16.29
N GLU A 264 -8.60 10.23 -17.32
CA GLU A 264 -9.00 8.87 -17.65
C GLU A 264 -7.81 7.99 -18.07
N GLU A 265 -6.88 8.52 -18.87
CA GLU A 265 -5.67 7.79 -19.30
C GLU A 265 -4.75 7.46 -18.12
N LEU A 266 -4.62 8.38 -17.16
CA LEU A 266 -3.85 8.16 -15.94
C LEU A 266 -4.47 7.05 -15.08
N ILE A 267 -5.79 7.08 -14.86
CA ILE A 267 -6.48 6.04 -14.09
C ILE A 267 -6.46 4.70 -14.83
N LYS A 268 -6.62 4.73 -16.16
CA LYS A 268 -6.52 3.55 -17.01
C LYS A 268 -5.14 2.91 -16.91
N GLY A 269 -4.06 3.70 -16.99
CA GLY A 269 -2.70 3.18 -16.85
C GLY A 269 -2.44 2.55 -15.47
N PHE A 270 -3.01 3.11 -14.41
CA PHE A 270 -2.95 2.51 -13.07
C PHE A 270 -3.62 1.12 -13.03
N VAL A 271 -4.87 1.03 -13.50
CA VAL A 271 -5.62 -0.24 -13.53
C VAL A 271 -4.99 -1.26 -14.47
N ASP A 272 -4.45 -0.83 -15.61
CA ASP A 272 -3.76 -1.71 -16.54
C ASP A 272 -2.47 -2.28 -15.94
N ASN A 273 -1.70 -1.49 -15.18
CA ASN A 273 -0.54 -2.00 -14.44
C ASN A 273 -0.94 -3.07 -13.41
N ILE A 274 -2.02 -2.84 -12.65
CA ILE A 274 -2.57 -3.82 -11.69
C ILE A 274 -2.90 -5.13 -12.44
N ARG A 275 -3.60 -5.05 -13.57
CA ARG A 275 -4.01 -6.21 -14.36
C ARG A 275 -2.84 -6.96 -14.98
N VAL A 276 -1.82 -6.25 -15.49
CA VAL A 276 -0.60 -6.86 -16.02
C VAL A 276 0.09 -7.67 -14.92
N LEU A 277 0.28 -7.08 -13.75
CA LEU A 277 0.94 -7.74 -12.62
C LEU A 277 0.13 -8.93 -12.10
N THR A 278 -1.18 -8.75 -11.93
CA THR A 278 -2.07 -9.83 -11.44
C THR A 278 -2.07 -11.04 -12.38
N ARG A 279 -1.95 -10.84 -13.69
CA ARG A 279 -1.86 -11.92 -14.70
C ARG A 279 -0.46 -12.55 -14.79
N ALA A 280 0.58 -11.85 -14.38
CA ALA A 280 1.94 -12.37 -14.32
C ALA A 280 2.16 -13.30 -13.11
N VAL A 281 1.24 -13.31 -12.14
CA VAL A 281 1.32 -14.17 -10.97
C VAL A 281 1.00 -15.62 -11.35
N PRO A 282 1.89 -16.59 -11.08
CA PRO A 282 1.60 -18.00 -11.33
C PRO A 282 0.49 -18.51 -10.40
N GLU A 283 -0.28 -19.49 -10.89
CA GLU A 283 -1.18 -20.27 -10.04
C GLU A 283 -0.39 -21.00 -8.95
N ARG A 284 -1.04 -21.26 -7.81
CA ARG A 284 -0.43 -21.94 -6.65
C ARG A 284 -0.26 -23.43 -6.92
#